data_AF-A0A0Q6TUD1-F1
#
_entry.id   AF-A0A0Q6TUD1-F1
#
_cell.length_a   1.000
_cell.length_b   1.000
_cell.length_c   1.000
_cell.angle_alpha   90.00
_cell.angle_beta   90.00
_cell.angle_gamma   90.00
#
_symmetry.space_group_name_H-M   'P 1'
#
loop_
_entity.id
_entity.type
_entity.pdbx_description
1 polymer ?
#
loop_
_entity_poly.entity_id
_entity_poly.type
_entity_poly.pdbx_seq_one_letter_code
_entity_poly.pdbx_strand_id
1 'polypeptide(L)'
;MRERFGTVSEREKETLRLLLNGHDAKSIALTLGLSIHTVNERLREARRKLGVGSSREAARLLAQMESQGPNFLGDKQIGVVATEAPGGERDPSENRQRVGHAFAWFSGGVAIMFAIVVSVAISLALQDDGRTRPPTTPIAVSASSSASDQAGAHAAEEWAKLIDGQRWGESWKASGSLFRAQVTEAGWTATVQPLRQQLGAVASRSLKSVSSASSLPGAPAGEYKIVQFATVFANRPDAVETLILAHEGSAWKVNGYFIR
;
A
#
# COMPACT_ATOMS: atom_id res chain seq x y z
N MET A 1 -0.07 -31.66 27.74
CA MET A 1 -0.45 -30.48 26.91
C MET A 1 0.28 -29.20 27.33
N ARG A 2 0.23 -28.80 28.62
CA ARG A 2 0.84 -27.55 29.13
C ARG A 2 2.31 -27.29 28.76
N GLU A 3 3.14 -28.34 28.64
CA GLU A 3 4.59 -28.21 28.39
C GLU A 3 4.98 -27.59 27.03
N ARG A 4 4.16 -27.75 25.98
CA ARG A 4 4.49 -27.20 24.64
C ARG A 4 4.56 -25.67 24.63
N PHE A 5 3.85 -25.03 25.56
CA PHE A 5 3.58 -23.59 25.55
C PHE A 5 4.64 -22.74 26.24
N GLY A 6 5.45 -23.33 27.12
CA GLY A 6 6.63 -22.67 27.71
C GLY A 6 7.78 -22.45 26.71
N THR A 7 7.73 -23.09 25.54
CA THR A 7 8.78 -22.99 24.51
C THR A 7 8.64 -21.77 23.59
N VAL A 8 7.45 -21.15 23.54
CA VAL A 8 7.15 -19.99 22.70
C VAL A 8 7.71 -18.74 23.39
N SER A 9 8.63 -18.03 22.74
CA SER A 9 9.25 -16.85 23.36
C SER A 9 8.29 -15.67 23.48
N GLU A 10 8.52 -14.74 24.40
CA GLU A 10 7.66 -13.54 24.53
C GLU A 10 7.56 -12.74 23.23
N ARG A 11 8.63 -12.71 22.43
CA ARG A 11 8.66 -12.07 21.11
C ARG A 11 7.76 -12.77 20.08
N GLU A 12 7.59 -14.09 20.19
CA GLU A 12 6.64 -14.87 19.39
C GLU A 12 5.20 -14.65 19.89
N LYS A 13 4.98 -14.61 21.21
CA LYS A 13 3.66 -14.32 21.80
C LYS A 13 3.15 -12.94 21.41
N GLU A 14 3.99 -11.90 21.53
CA GLU A 14 3.71 -10.53 21.08
C GLU A 14 3.28 -10.49 19.60
N THR A 15 4.01 -11.20 18.74
CA THR A 15 3.69 -11.34 17.31
C THR A 15 2.32 -12.00 17.10
N LEU A 16 1.98 -13.03 17.89
CA LEU A 16 0.68 -13.71 17.85
C LEU A 16 -0.48 -12.87 18.41
N ARG A 17 -0.26 -12.06 19.45
CA ARG A 17 -1.27 -11.14 20.01
C ARG A 17 -1.69 -10.09 18.97
N LEU A 18 -0.73 -9.47 18.29
CA LEU A 18 -1.04 -8.53 17.20
C LEU A 18 -1.80 -9.21 16.05
N LEU A 19 -1.43 -10.45 15.70
CA LEU A 19 -2.14 -11.25 14.69
C LEU A 19 -3.59 -11.58 15.11
N LEU A 20 -3.85 -11.77 16.41
CA LEU A 20 -5.20 -11.95 16.96
C LEU A 20 -6.02 -10.66 16.85
N ASN A 21 -5.41 -9.51 17.14
CA ASN A 21 -6.00 -8.17 17.03
C ASN A 21 -6.28 -7.71 15.59
N GLY A 22 -6.14 -8.60 14.59
CA GLY A 22 -6.48 -8.33 13.20
C GLY A 22 -5.33 -7.76 12.36
N HIS A 23 -4.15 -7.51 12.94
CA HIS A 23 -2.98 -7.09 12.15
C HIS A 23 -2.50 -8.22 11.23
N ASP A 24 -1.98 -7.85 10.06
CA ASP A 24 -1.28 -8.78 9.16
C ASP A 24 0.24 -8.73 9.40
N ALA A 25 0.99 -9.66 8.78
CA ALA A 25 2.44 -9.72 8.97
C ALA A 25 3.17 -8.43 8.56
N LYS A 26 2.61 -7.64 7.62
CA LYS A 26 3.15 -6.35 7.20
C LYS A 26 2.93 -5.26 8.26
N SER A 27 1.71 -5.16 8.81
CA SER A 27 1.40 -4.23 9.90
C SER A 27 2.19 -4.57 11.17
N ILE A 28 2.31 -5.85 11.54
CA ILE A 28 3.11 -6.31 12.69
C ILE A 28 4.59 -5.91 12.54
N ALA A 29 5.16 -6.06 11.34
CA ALA A 29 6.53 -5.66 11.05
C ALA A 29 6.76 -4.16 11.28
N LEU A 30 5.81 -3.32 10.86
CA LEU A 30 5.84 -1.87 11.10
C LEU A 30 5.71 -1.54 12.60
N THR A 31 4.74 -2.15 13.30
CA THR A 31 4.51 -1.92 14.73
C THR A 31 5.70 -2.31 15.61
N LEU A 32 6.41 -3.38 15.25
CA LEU A 32 7.56 -3.89 16.02
C LEU A 32 8.92 -3.35 15.53
N GLY A 33 8.97 -2.56 14.46
CA GLY A 33 10.23 -2.09 13.86
C GLY A 33 11.11 -3.20 13.29
N LEU A 34 10.49 -4.27 12.78
CA LEU A 34 11.17 -5.49 12.31
C LEU A 34 10.97 -5.71 10.80
N SER A 35 11.77 -6.59 10.20
CA SER A 35 11.50 -7.05 8.83
C SER A 35 10.30 -8.01 8.81
N ILE A 36 9.52 -7.97 7.73
CA ILE A 36 8.42 -8.92 7.49
C ILE A 36 8.93 -10.37 7.47
N HIS A 37 10.15 -10.60 6.99
CA HIS A 37 10.78 -11.93 7.03
C HIS A 37 11.02 -12.40 8.47
N THR A 38 11.52 -11.52 9.35
CA THR A 38 11.67 -11.81 10.79
C THR A 38 10.34 -12.12 11.46
N VAL A 39 9.28 -11.39 11.12
CA VAL A 39 7.91 -11.66 11.60
C VAL A 39 7.40 -13.03 11.10
N ASN A 40 7.60 -13.34 9.83
CA ASN A 40 7.19 -14.61 9.23
C ASN A 40 7.94 -15.81 9.82
N GLU A 41 9.25 -15.68 10.07
CA GLU A 41 10.01 -16.72 10.76
C GLU A 41 9.57 -16.87 12.21
N ARG A 42 9.32 -15.80 12.98
CA ARG A 42 8.71 -15.90 14.32
C ARG A 42 7.35 -16.62 14.29
N LEU A 43 6.48 -16.31 13.33
CA LEU A 43 5.19 -17.01 13.16
C LEU A 43 5.36 -18.48 12.74
N ARG A 44 6.42 -18.81 12.00
CA ARG A 44 6.77 -20.19 11.62
C ARG A 44 7.31 -20.98 12.82
N GLU A 45 8.18 -20.37 13.62
CA GLU A 45 8.71 -20.98 14.85
C GLU A 45 7.61 -21.18 15.89
N ALA A 46 6.73 -20.20 16.09
CA ALA A 46 5.58 -20.31 16.96
C ALA A 46 4.66 -21.47 16.53
N ARG A 47 4.32 -21.57 15.23
CA ARG A 47 3.56 -22.72 14.69
C ARG A 47 4.26 -24.06 14.94
N ARG A 48 5.57 -24.16 14.67
CA ARG A 48 6.38 -25.37 14.89
C ARG A 48 6.35 -25.81 16.36
N LYS A 49 6.46 -24.87 17.30
CA LYS A 49 6.43 -25.11 18.75
C LYS A 49 5.04 -25.51 19.26
N LEU A 50 4.00 -24.86 18.75
CA LEU A 50 2.60 -25.12 19.10
C LEU A 50 2.05 -26.39 18.43
N GLY A 51 2.66 -26.84 17.33
CA GLY A 51 2.25 -28.02 16.57
C GLY A 51 1.00 -27.79 15.70
N VAL A 52 0.79 -26.55 15.24
CA VAL A 52 -0.43 -26.13 14.50
C VAL A 52 -0.10 -25.68 13.08
N GLY A 53 -1.03 -25.89 12.14
CA GLY A 53 -0.82 -25.59 10.73
C GLY A 53 -0.85 -24.09 10.41
N SER A 54 -1.71 -23.34 11.11
CA SER A 54 -2.01 -21.94 10.81
C SER A 54 -1.56 -20.96 11.89
N SER A 55 -1.07 -19.78 11.49
CA SER A 55 -0.67 -18.73 12.43
C SER A 55 -1.89 -18.13 13.16
N ARG A 56 -3.07 -18.13 12.52
CA ARG A 56 -4.32 -17.71 13.16
C ARG A 56 -4.84 -18.73 14.17
N GLU A 57 -4.58 -20.00 13.94
CA GLU A 57 -4.85 -21.08 14.89
C GLU A 57 -3.91 -20.98 16.10
N ALA A 58 -2.60 -20.75 15.86
CA ALA A 58 -1.62 -20.44 16.91
C ALA A 58 -2.04 -19.25 17.79
N ALA A 59 -2.51 -18.16 17.17
CA ALA A 59 -2.97 -16.97 17.90
C ALA A 59 -4.22 -17.25 18.76
N ARG A 60 -5.22 -17.96 18.23
CA ARG A 60 -6.40 -18.37 19.02
C ARG A 60 -6.05 -19.30 20.17
N LEU A 61 -5.08 -20.19 19.98
CA LEU A 61 -4.60 -21.09 21.03
C LEU A 61 -3.87 -20.31 22.13
N LEU A 62 -3.05 -19.31 21.77
CA LEU A 62 -2.45 -18.39 22.72
C LEU A 62 -3.50 -17.62 23.52
N ALA A 63 -4.51 -17.04 22.85
CA ALA A 63 -5.58 -16.28 23.49
C ALA A 63 -6.38 -17.10 24.52
N GLN A 64 -6.68 -18.37 24.20
CA GLN A 64 -7.34 -19.31 25.12
C GLN A 64 -6.51 -19.67 26.36
N MET A 65 -5.18 -19.52 26.30
CA MET A 65 -4.29 -19.72 27.45
C MET A 65 -4.10 -18.43 28.25
N GLU A 66 -3.97 -17.29 27.58
CA GLU A 66 -3.83 -15.98 28.24
C GLU A 66 -5.09 -15.61 29.02
N SER A 67 -6.29 -15.95 28.51
CA SER A 67 -7.56 -15.82 29.25
C SER A 67 -7.74 -16.80 30.42
N GLN A 68 -6.84 -17.79 30.57
CA GLN A 68 -6.75 -18.67 31.74
C GLN A 68 -5.57 -18.32 32.67
N GLY A 69 -4.82 -17.25 32.36
CA GLY A 69 -3.80 -16.67 33.23
C GLY A 69 -4.34 -15.55 34.14
N PRO A 70 -3.66 -15.19 35.24
CA PRO A 70 -4.05 -14.05 36.06
C PRO A 70 -3.98 -12.74 35.26
N ASN A 71 -5.09 -11.97 35.30
CA ASN A 71 -5.21 -10.68 34.61
C ASN A 71 -4.06 -9.72 34.95
N PHE A 72 -3.37 -9.21 33.93
CA PHE A 72 -2.54 -8.02 34.01
C PHE A 72 -3.04 -6.97 32.99
N LEU A 73 -3.74 -5.96 33.52
CA LEU A 73 -3.73 -4.52 33.20
C LEU A 73 -3.52 -4.12 31.71
N GLY A 74 -4.38 -3.32 31.05
CA GLY A 74 -5.09 -2.13 31.54
C GLY A 74 -4.15 -0.90 31.54
N ASP A 75 -4.53 0.33 31.20
CA ASP A 75 -5.80 0.94 30.73
C ASP A 75 -5.52 2.38 30.23
N LYS A 76 -6.36 2.94 29.34
CA LYS A 76 -6.65 4.40 29.18
C LYS A 76 -7.81 4.61 28.17
N GLN A 77 -9.07 4.68 28.61
CA GLN A 77 -9.83 5.85 29.14
C GLN A 77 -10.06 6.98 28.11
N ILE A 78 -11.21 7.69 27.99
CA ILE A 78 -12.57 7.78 28.61
C ILE A 78 -13.45 8.52 27.54
N GLY A 79 -14.79 8.50 27.44
CA GLY A 79 -15.93 7.89 28.17
C GLY A 79 -17.22 8.74 27.94
N VAL A 80 -18.32 8.48 28.69
CA VAL A 80 -19.55 9.33 28.85
C VAL A 80 -20.51 9.43 27.64
N VAL A 81 -21.83 9.15 27.73
CA VAL A 81 -22.68 8.60 28.81
C VAL A 81 -23.87 7.83 28.21
N ALA A 82 -24.45 6.89 28.96
CA ALA A 82 -25.72 6.23 28.64
C ALA A 82 -26.83 6.69 29.61
N THR A 83 -28.07 6.75 29.13
CA THR A 83 -29.28 6.81 29.96
C THR A 83 -30.27 5.75 29.48
N GLU A 84 -30.98 5.14 30.42
CA GLU A 84 -31.63 3.82 30.28
C GLU A 84 -33.06 3.85 29.69
N ALA A 85 -33.58 2.66 29.36
CA ALA A 85 -34.94 2.39 28.85
C ALA A 85 -35.98 2.36 30.01
N PRO A 86 -37.31 2.07 29.82
CA PRO A 86 -37.81 0.76 29.32
C PRO A 86 -39.20 0.73 28.60
N GLY A 87 -39.60 -0.47 28.11
CA GLY A 87 -41.01 -0.93 28.13
C GLY A 87 -41.75 -1.15 26.79
N GLY A 88 -42.49 -2.26 26.68
CA GLY A 88 -43.62 -2.43 25.73
C GLY A 88 -43.53 -3.57 24.70
N GLU A 89 -44.33 -4.62 24.93
CA GLU A 89 -44.93 -5.64 24.03
C GLU A 89 -44.19 -6.33 22.85
N ARG A 90 -44.63 -7.57 22.58
CA ARG A 90 -44.41 -8.34 21.33
C ARG A 90 -45.77 -8.79 20.79
N ASP A 91 -46.02 -8.57 19.50
CA ASP A 91 -46.51 -9.61 18.57
C ASP A 91 -46.29 -9.15 17.10
N PRO A 92 -46.55 -9.94 16.03
CA PRO A 92 -45.65 -9.96 14.88
C PRO A 92 -46.26 -9.37 13.60
N SER A 93 -45.46 -9.44 12.53
CA SER A 93 -45.84 -9.13 11.14
C SER A 93 -46.34 -7.71 10.89
N GLU A 94 -45.40 -6.76 10.75
CA GLU A 94 -45.39 -5.94 9.54
C GLU A 94 -44.00 -5.38 9.17
N ASN A 95 -43.91 -5.03 7.90
CA ASN A 95 -42.76 -4.61 7.10
C ASN A 95 -41.73 -3.68 7.78
N ARG A 96 -40.47 -4.14 7.87
CA ARG A 96 -39.29 -3.26 7.86
C ARG A 96 -38.14 -3.89 7.08
N GLN A 97 -38.24 -3.86 5.75
CA GLN A 97 -37.08 -4.06 4.88
C GLN A 97 -35.99 -3.05 5.26
N ARG A 98 -34.99 -3.53 6.00
CA ARG A 98 -33.83 -2.72 6.36
C ARG A 98 -33.05 -2.46 5.07
N VAL A 99 -32.91 -1.18 4.73
CA VAL A 99 -31.83 -0.69 3.85
C VAL A 99 -30.50 -0.90 4.58
N GLY A 100 -30.08 -2.17 4.68
CA GLY A 100 -28.73 -2.53 5.05
C GLY A 100 -27.85 -2.18 3.88
N HIS A 101 -26.77 -1.44 4.12
CA HIS A 101 -25.82 -1.01 3.10
C HIS A 101 -25.35 -2.20 2.27
N ALA A 102 -25.89 -2.35 1.06
CA ALA A 102 -25.39 -3.24 0.02
C ALA A 102 -24.12 -2.63 -0.61
N PHE A 103 -23.17 -2.20 0.22
CA PHE A 103 -21.80 -1.86 -0.17
C PHE A 103 -21.03 -3.17 -0.39
N ALA A 104 -21.53 -3.94 -1.36
CA ALA A 104 -20.94 -5.18 -1.79
C ALA A 104 -19.59 -4.88 -2.47
N TRP A 105 -18.51 -5.12 -1.73
CA TRP A 105 -17.37 -5.86 -2.24
C TRP A 105 -16.76 -5.37 -3.56
N PHE A 106 -16.33 -4.10 -3.61
CA PHE A 106 -15.38 -3.60 -4.63
C PHE A 106 -14.00 -3.28 -4.06
N SER A 107 -13.61 -3.96 -2.97
CA SER A 107 -12.32 -3.81 -2.28
C SER A 107 -11.54 -5.13 -2.14
N GLY A 108 -11.51 -5.94 -3.21
CA GLY A 108 -10.83 -7.25 -3.22
C GLY A 108 -9.51 -7.32 -4.01
N GLY A 109 -9.39 -6.61 -5.14
CA GLY A 109 -8.25 -6.76 -6.07
C GLY A 109 -7.46 -5.49 -6.37
N VAL A 110 -8.12 -4.33 -6.44
CA VAL A 110 -7.49 -3.10 -6.96
C VAL A 110 -6.63 -2.38 -5.91
N ALA A 111 -7.02 -2.37 -4.63
CA ALA A 111 -6.31 -1.56 -3.62
C ALA A 111 -4.94 -2.13 -3.17
N ILE A 112 -4.69 -3.44 -3.27
CA ILE A 112 -3.45 -4.06 -2.76
C ILE A 112 -2.27 -3.88 -3.74
N MET A 113 -2.54 -3.78 -5.04
CA MET A 113 -1.53 -3.45 -6.06
C MET A 113 -1.06 -1.99 -6.01
N PHE A 114 -1.71 -1.14 -5.21
CA PHE A 114 -1.43 0.30 -5.17
C PHE A 114 -0.41 0.73 -4.08
N ALA A 115 0.26 -0.21 -3.40
CA ALA A 115 1.06 0.09 -2.20
C ALA A 115 2.47 -0.54 -2.11
N ILE A 116 3.06 -1.02 -3.21
CA ILE A 116 4.36 -1.73 -3.18
C ILE A 116 5.34 -1.36 -4.34
N VAL A 117 5.59 -0.06 -4.52
CA VAL A 117 6.77 0.45 -5.28
C VAL A 117 7.68 1.34 -4.40
N VAL A 118 7.41 1.40 -3.10
CA VAL A 118 8.01 2.38 -2.15
C VAL A 118 9.45 2.03 -1.71
N SER A 119 10.02 0.88 -2.11
CA SER A 119 11.22 0.31 -1.47
C SER A 119 12.50 0.25 -2.33
N VAL A 120 12.75 1.23 -3.21
CA VAL A 120 14.04 1.31 -3.97
C VAL A 120 14.69 2.71 -3.92
N ALA A 121 13.96 3.79 -3.62
CA ALA A 121 14.45 5.16 -3.82
C ALA A 121 15.12 5.84 -2.59
N ILE A 122 15.39 5.13 -1.49
CA ILE A 122 15.99 5.71 -0.26
C ILE A 122 17.16 4.85 0.22
N SER A 123 18.31 4.93 -0.43
CA SER A 123 19.59 4.34 0.04
C SER A 123 20.85 5.03 -0.51
N LEU A 124 20.76 6.21 -1.14
CA LEU A 124 21.91 6.91 -1.75
C LEU A 124 21.96 8.41 -1.41
N ALA A 125 21.68 8.76 -0.16
CA ALA A 125 22.06 10.04 0.44
C ALA A 125 22.37 9.80 1.93
N LEU A 126 23.40 10.48 2.46
CA LEU A 126 23.99 10.33 3.80
C LEU A 126 25.10 9.26 3.96
N GLN A 127 26.18 9.43 3.20
CA GLN A 127 27.54 9.09 3.64
C GLN A 127 28.45 10.29 3.34
N ASP A 128 28.39 11.30 4.21
CA ASP A 128 29.32 12.45 4.21
C ASP A 128 30.45 12.17 5.21
N ASP A 129 31.35 11.26 4.84
CA ASP A 129 32.61 11.06 5.57
C ASP A 129 33.60 12.13 5.13
N GLY A 130 33.68 13.21 5.90
CA GLY A 130 34.52 14.38 5.66
C GLY A 130 36.02 14.07 5.64
N ARG A 131 36.52 13.51 4.53
CA ARG A 131 37.93 13.21 4.30
C ARG A 131 38.43 13.88 3.03
N THR A 132 39.16 14.98 3.23
CA THR A 132 39.76 15.78 2.17
C THR A 132 40.63 14.94 1.22
N ARG A 133 40.35 15.03 -0.08
CA ARG A 133 41.25 14.62 -1.17
C ARG A 133 41.40 15.76 -2.19
N PRO A 134 42.57 15.90 -2.84
CA PRO A 134 42.90 17.05 -3.67
C PRO A 134 42.15 17.04 -5.01
N PRO A 135 42.05 18.19 -5.72
CA PRO A 135 41.19 18.34 -6.88
C PRO A 135 41.64 17.46 -8.04
N THR A 136 40.80 16.50 -8.40
CA THR A 136 40.80 15.89 -9.73
C THR A 136 39.64 16.48 -10.52
N THR A 137 39.92 16.85 -11.76
CA THR A 137 39.05 17.46 -12.77
C THR A 137 37.56 17.07 -12.63
N PRO A 138 36.62 18.03 -12.59
CA PRO A 138 35.20 17.71 -12.55
C PRO A 138 34.76 17.09 -13.87
N ILE A 139 34.74 15.76 -13.93
CA ILE A 139 33.93 15.04 -14.90
C ILE A 139 32.48 15.31 -14.49
N ALA A 140 31.83 16.22 -15.21
CA ALA A 140 30.40 16.44 -15.07
C ALA A 140 29.69 15.11 -15.34
N VAL A 141 29.05 14.55 -14.30
CA VAL A 141 28.17 13.39 -14.45
C VAL A 141 26.87 13.88 -15.09
N SER A 142 26.93 14.12 -16.40
CA SER A 142 25.74 14.18 -17.23
C SER A 142 25.06 12.81 -17.16
N ALA A 143 23.92 12.75 -16.47
CA ALA A 143 23.10 11.55 -16.42
C ALA A 143 22.53 11.27 -17.81
N SER A 144 23.25 10.45 -18.59
CA SER A 144 22.81 9.96 -19.90
C SER A 144 21.58 9.07 -19.74
N SER A 145 20.40 9.69 -19.67
CA SER A 145 19.12 8.99 -19.79
C SER A 145 19.11 8.18 -21.09
N SER A 146 18.79 6.89 -21.01
CA SER A 146 18.75 6.06 -22.22
C SER A 146 17.57 6.51 -23.11
N ALA A 147 17.64 6.24 -24.41
CA ALA A 147 16.50 6.49 -25.30
C ALA A 147 15.20 5.78 -24.83
N SER A 148 15.35 4.63 -24.15
CA SER A 148 14.27 3.90 -23.49
C SER A 148 13.67 4.67 -22.30
N ASP A 149 14.50 5.35 -21.49
CA ASP A 149 14.04 6.20 -20.39
C ASP A 149 13.33 7.45 -20.89
N GLN A 150 13.85 8.08 -21.95
CA GLN A 150 13.22 9.23 -22.60
C GLN A 150 11.87 8.87 -23.21
N ALA A 151 11.77 7.73 -23.90
CA ALA A 151 10.51 7.23 -24.43
C ALA A 151 9.48 6.91 -23.33
N GLY A 152 9.93 6.34 -22.20
CA GLY A 152 9.09 6.09 -21.03
C GLY A 152 8.59 7.38 -20.37
N ALA A 153 9.47 8.38 -20.20
CA ALA A 153 9.11 9.68 -19.65
C ALA A 153 8.13 10.44 -20.55
N HIS A 154 8.35 10.45 -21.87
CA HIS A 154 7.45 11.08 -22.84
C HIS A 154 6.06 10.42 -22.84
N ALA A 155 5.99 9.09 -22.85
CA ALA A 155 4.71 8.38 -22.75
C ALA A 155 3.97 8.65 -21.43
N ALA A 156 4.70 8.80 -20.33
CA ALA A 156 4.16 9.17 -19.03
C ALA A 156 3.59 10.60 -19.03
N GLU A 157 4.31 11.55 -19.65
CA GLU A 157 3.86 12.95 -19.77
C GLU A 157 2.61 13.09 -20.65
N GLU A 158 2.60 12.45 -21.83
CA GLU A 158 1.45 12.46 -22.74
C GLU A 158 0.19 11.85 -22.10
N TRP A 159 0.34 10.75 -21.36
CA TRP A 159 -0.78 10.19 -20.61
C TRP A 159 -1.25 11.13 -19.48
N ALA A 160 -0.32 11.78 -18.77
CA ALA A 160 -0.66 12.72 -17.71
C ALA A 160 -1.39 13.97 -18.25
N LYS A 161 -1.09 14.44 -19.47
CA LYS A 161 -1.85 15.51 -20.15
C LYS A 161 -3.33 15.14 -20.37
N LEU A 162 -3.66 13.85 -20.59
CA LEU A 162 -5.06 13.39 -20.66
C LEU A 162 -5.78 13.57 -19.31
N ILE A 163 -5.09 13.27 -18.20
CA ILE A 163 -5.61 13.46 -16.84
C ILE A 163 -5.80 14.94 -16.54
N ASP A 164 -4.84 15.80 -16.91
CA ASP A 164 -4.92 17.24 -16.64
C ASP A 164 -6.02 17.92 -17.46
N GLY A 165 -6.22 17.46 -18.71
CA GLY A 165 -7.36 17.84 -19.56
C GLY A 165 -8.71 17.22 -19.16
N GLN A 166 -8.79 16.51 -18.03
CA GLN A 166 -9.99 15.83 -17.51
C GLN A 166 -10.58 14.75 -18.45
N ARG A 167 -9.76 14.21 -19.36
CA ARG A 167 -10.16 13.20 -20.36
C ARG A 167 -10.08 11.78 -19.74
N TRP A 168 -10.85 11.55 -18.67
CA TRP A 168 -10.77 10.34 -17.84
C TRP A 168 -10.89 9.05 -18.64
N GLY A 169 -11.93 8.93 -19.47
CA GLY A 169 -12.16 7.76 -20.32
C GLY A 169 -11.06 7.52 -21.35
N GLU A 170 -10.44 8.58 -21.87
CA GLU A 170 -9.34 8.48 -22.83
C GLU A 170 -8.03 8.09 -22.15
N SER A 171 -7.76 8.60 -20.94
CA SER A 171 -6.63 8.13 -20.14
C SER A 171 -6.75 6.63 -19.80
N TRP A 172 -7.96 6.14 -19.54
CA TRP A 172 -8.21 4.71 -19.38
C TRP A 172 -7.95 3.95 -20.68
N LYS A 173 -8.48 4.40 -21.82
CA LYS A 173 -8.25 3.78 -23.14
C LYS A 173 -6.78 3.78 -23.57
N ALA A 174 -6.02 4.81 -23.18
CA ALA A 174 -4.59 4.95 -23.46
C ALA A 174 -3.69 4.10 -22.54
N SER A 175 -4.20 3.67 -21.39
CA SER A 175 -3.50 2.80 -20.43
C SER A 175 -3.28 1.38 -20.97
N GLY A 176 -2.34 0.66 -20.35
CA GLY A 176 -1.94 -0.68 -20.78
C GLY A 176 -3.01 -1.74 -20.54
N SER A 177 -2.75 -2.91 -21.12
CA SER A 177 -3.61 -4.09 -21.02
C SER A 177 -3.87 -4.50 -19.57
N LEU A 178 -2.83 -4.49 -18.72
CA LEU A 178 -2.92 -4.89 -17.31
C LEU A 178 -3.85 -3.97 -16.50
N PHE A 179 -3.76 -2.65 -16.70
CA PHE A 179 -4.63 -1.70 -16.01
C PHE A 179 -6.09 -1.86 -16.41
N ARG A 180 -6.37 -1.98 -17.71
CA ARG A 180 -7.73 -2.14 -18.23
C ARG A 180 -8.36 -3.50 -17.88
N ALA A 181 -7.54 -4.52 -17.60
CA ALA A 181 -8.00 -5.81 -17.08
C ALA A 181 -8.39 -5.76 -15.58
N GLN A 182 -7.84 -4.81 -14.81
CA GLN A 182 -8.05 -4.69 -13.37
C GLN A 182 -9.04 -3.59 -12.98
N VAL A 183 -9.12 -2.51 -13.77
CA VAL A 183 -9.92 -1.31 -13.50
C VAL A 183 -10.85 -1.06 -14.68
N THR A 184 -12.14 -0.82 -14.44
CA THR A 184 -13.11 -0.43 -15.48
C THR A 184 -13.04 1.08 -15.77
N GLU A 185 -13.44 1.51 -16.97
CA GLU A 185 -13.46 2.95 -17.34
C GLU A 185 -14.29 3.79 -16.35
N ALA A 186 -15.44 3.26 -15.91
CA ALA A 186 -16.29 3.89 -14.91
C ALA A 186 -15.65 3.94 -13.51
N GLY A 187 -15.05 2.81 -13.05
CA GLY A 187 -14.37 2.75 -11.76
C GLY A 187 -13.14 3.64 -11.68
N TRP A 188 -12.39 3.75 -12.78
CA TRP A 188 -11.30 4.69 -12.93
C TRP A 188 -11.79 6.13 -12.78
N THR A 189 -12.79 6.52 -13.58
CA THR A 189 -13.37 7.87 -13.59
C THR A 189 -13.87 8.27 -12.19
N ALA A 190 -14.62 7.38 -11.53
CA ALA A 190 -15.13 7.59 -10.17
C ALA A 190 -14.02 7.74 -9.10
N THR A 191 -12.82 7.22 -9.37
CA THR A 191 -11.66 7.33 -8.47
C THR A 191 -10.83 8.59 -8.76
N VAL A 192 -10.48 8.85 -10.02
CA VAL A 192 -9.55 9.93 -10.39
C VAL A 192 -10.21 11.32 -10.33
N GLN A 193 -11.49 11.42 -10.67
CA GLN A 193 -12.21 12.70 -10.74
C GLN A 193 -12.27 13.43 -9.38
N PRO A 194 -12.76 12.84 -8.26
CA PRO A 194 -12.81 13.55 -6.98
C PRO A 194 -11.41 13.88 -6.44
N LEU A 195 -10.43 12.99 -6.66
CA LEU A 195 -9.02 13.23 -6.30
C LEU A 195 -8.46 14.46 -7.03
N ARG A 196 -8.67 14.57 -8.34
CA ARG A 196 -8.24 15.73 -9.14
C ARG A 196 -8.99 17.01 -8.76
N GLN A 197 -10.28 16.92 -8.42
CA GLN A 197 -11.04 18.08 -7.92
C GLN A 197 -10.49 18.60 -6.59
N GLN A 198 -10.09 17.72 -5.68
CA GLN A 198 -9.47 18.12 -4.40
C GLN A 198 -8.09 18.78 -4.59
N LEU A 199 -7.27 18.25 -5.49
CA LEU A 199 -5.94 18.80 -5.78
C LEU A 199 -6.00 20.13 -6.56
N GLY A 200 -6.98 20.29 -7.44
CA GLY A 200 -7.10 21.44 -8.33
C GLY A 200 -6.21 21.33 -9.58
N ALA A 201 -6.12 22.44 -10.33
CA ALA A 201 -5.36 22.49 -11.57
C ALA A 201 -3.84 22.34 -11.35
N VAL A 202 -3.15 21.77 -12.34
CA VAL A 202 -1.67 21.71 -12.37
C VAL A 202 -1.13 23.08 -12.75
N ALA A 203 -0.28 23.66 -11.91
CA ALA A 203 0.49 24.85 -12.20
C ALA A 203 1.83 24.51 -12.88
N SER A 204 2.48 23.43 -12.45
CA SER A 204 3.69 22.90 -13.11
C SER A 204 3.90 21.42 -12.81
N ARG A 205 4.60 20.73 -13.71
CA ARG A 205 5.06 19.34 -13.58
C ARG A 205 6.51 19.27 -14.06
N SER A 206 7.40 18.66 -13.28
CA SER A 206 8.80 18.42 -13.67
C SER A 206 9.24 16.99 -13.38
N LEU A 207 10.02 16.40 -14.29
CA LEU A 207 10.52 15.03 -14.15
C LEU A 207 11.56 14.95 -13.03
N LYS A 208 11.34 14.10 -12.03
CA LYS A 208 12.30 13.83 -10.94
C LYS A 208 13.22 12.66 -11.26
N SER A 209 12.65 11.57 -11.78
CA SER A 209 13.38 10.33 -12.01
C SER A 209 12.64 9.41 -12.98
N VAL A 210 13.41 8.66 -13.75
CA VAL A 210 12.97 7.44 -14.43
C VAL A 210 13.81 6.29 -13.89
N SER A 211 13.19 5.20 -13.48
CA SER A 211 13.88 3.96 -13.11
C SER A 211 13.28 2.77 -13.86
N SER A 212 14.11 1.75 -14.11
CA SER A 212 13.69 0.52 -14.79
C SER A 212 13.52 -0.62 -13.80
N ALA A 213 12.52 -1.48 -14.03
CA ALA A 213 12.32 -2.71 -13.27
C ALA A 213 11.93 -3.87 -14.22
N SER A 214 12.41 -5.07 -13.94
CA SER A 214 12.05 -6.31 -14.68
C SER A 214 10.92 -7.10 -14.01
N SER A 215 10.49 -6.69 -12.82
CA SER A 215 9.40 -7.27 -12.05
C SER A 215 8.85 -6.23 -11.07
N LEU A 216 7.56 -6.32 -10.74
CA LEU A 216 6.90 -5.53 -9.72
C LEU A 216 6.02 -6.44 -8.84
N PRO A 217 5.89 -6.21 -7.52
CA PRO A 217 5.09 -7.07 -6.66
C PRO A 217 3.63 -7.11 -7.09
N GLY A 218 3.14 -8.29 -7.50
CA GLY A 218 1.77 -8.50 -7.98
C GLY A 218 1.57 -8.32 -9.49
N ALA A 219 2.58 -7.85 -10.23
CA ALA A 219 2.54 -7.76 -11.69
C ALA A 219 3.31 -8.93 -12.36
N PRO A 220 3.02 -9.28 -13.62
CA PRO A 220 3.81 -10.24 -14.40
C PRO A 220 5.28 -9.80 -14.55
N ALA A 221 6.17 -10.74 -14.88
CA ALA A 221 7.51 -10.40 -15.34
C ALA A 221 7.43 -9.64 -16.68
N GLY A 222 8.28 -8.62 -16.86
CA GLY A 222 8.25 -7.76 -18.05
C GLY A 222 9.09 -6.51 -17.86
N GLU A 223 9.25 -5.72 -18.91
CA GLU A 223 9.97 -4.44 -18.83
C GLU A 223 9.05 -3.35 -18.31
N TYR A 224 9.43 -2.72 -17.20
CA TYR A 224 8.71 -1.61 -16.57
C TYR A 224 9.58 -0.36 -16.44
N LYS A 225 8.95 0.80 -16.57
CA LYS A 225 9.49 2.10 -16.12
C LYS A 225 8.66 2.63 -14.97
N ILE A 226 9.32 3.17 -13.95
CA ILE A 226 8.69 3.94 -12.88
C ILE A 226 9.16 5.38 -13.08
N VAL A 227 8.22 6.24 -13.48
CA VAL A 227 8.44 7.66 -13.74
C VAL A 227 7.87 8.45 -12.57
N GLN A 228 8.65 9.36 -11.99
CA GLN A 228 8.19 10.26 -10.94
C GLN A 228 8.27 11.71 -11.40
N PHE A 229 7.20 12.46 -11.17
CA PHE A 229 7.15 13.91 -11.38
C PHE A 229 6.96 14.65 -10.05
N ALA A 230 7.59 15.82 -9.90
CA ALA A 230 7.20 16.81 -8.91
C ALA A 230 6.10 17.67 -9.55
N THR A 231 4.97 17.79 -8.89
CA THR A 231 3.80 18.47 -9.46
C THR A 231 3.24 19.46 -8.46
N VAL A 232 3.14 20.71 -8.90
CA VAL A 232 2.51 21.80 -8.15
C VAL A 232 1.05 21.85 -8.57
N PHE A 233 0.16 21.37 -7.71
CA PHE A 233 -1.29 21.58 -7.86
C PHE A 233 -1.73 22.82 -7.10
N ALA A 234 -2.82 23.45 -7.55
CA ALA A 234 -3.40 24.64 -6.92
C ALA A 234 -3.63 24.49 -5.39
N ASN A 235 -4.06 23.29 -4.95
CA ASN A 235 -4.32 23.00 -3.53
C ASN A 235 -3.27 22.06 -2.89
N ARG A 236 -2.24 21.64 -3.64
CA ARG A 236 -1.15 20.76 -3.15
C ARG A 236 0.16 21.05 -3.91
N PRO A 237 0.99 21.99 -3.41
CA PRO A 237 2.17 22.45 -4.14
C PRO A 237 3.39 21.50 -4.06
N ASP A 238 3.35 20.49 -3.19
CA ASP A 238 4.47 19.59 -2.87
C ASP A 238 4.27 18.16 -3.37
N ALA A 239 3.31 17.94 -4.28
CA ALA A 239 2.91 16.61 -4.68
C ALA A 239 3.96 15.87 -5.51
N VAL A 240 3.94 14.53 -5.42
CA VAL A 240 4.71 13.68 -6.34
C VAL A 240 3.79 12.70 -7.03
N GLU A 241 3.70 12.83 -8.35
CA GLU A 241 3.00 11.86 -9.21
C GLU A 241 3.96 10.72 -9.54
N THR A 242 3.52 9.46 -9.41
CA THR A 242 4.27 8.28 -9.84
C THR A 242 3.46 7.52 -10.88
N LEU A 243 4.06 7.30 -12.06
CA LEU A 243 3.49 6.54 -13.15
C LEU A 243 4.31 5.26 -13.33
N ILE A 244 3.64 4.12 -13.30
CA ILE A 244 4.23 2.83 -13.67
C ILE A 244 3.84 2.58 -15.13
N LEU A 245 4.81 2.30 -15.99
CA LEU A 245 4.60 1.94 -17.38
C LEU A 245 5.15 0.54 -17.62
N ALA A 246 4.47 -0.27 -18.44
CA ALA A 246 5.02 -1.49 -19.01
C ALA A 246 5.32 -1.29 -20.50
N HIS A 247 6.27 -2.05 -21.03
CA HIS A 247 6.51 -2.11 -22.47
C HIS A 247 5.51 -3.06 -23.13
N GLU A 248 4.60 -2.53 -23.94
CA GLU A 248 3.60 -3.30 -24.69
C GLU A 248 3.85 -3.15 -26.20
N GLY A 249 4.44 -4.19 -26.82
CA GLY A 249 4.83 -4.17 -28.23
C GLY A 249 6.01 -3.23 -28.49
N SER A 250 5.74 -2.05 -29.04
CA SER A 250 6.71 -0.98 -29.31
C SER A 250 6.45 0.30 -28.51
N ALA A 251 5.51 0.27 -27.57
CA ALA A 251 5.06 1.45 -26.84
C ALA A 251 5.10 1.25 -25.32
N TRP A 252 5.49 2.30 -24.59
CA TRP A 252 5.30 2.37 -23.15
C TRP A 252 3.85 2.70 -22.82
N LYS A 253 3.22 1.88 -21.97
CA LYS A 253 1.82 2.01 -21.58
C LYS A 253 1.68 2.11 -20.08
N VAL A 254 0.98 3.15 -19.61
CA VAL A 254 0.74 3.37 -18.17
C VAL A 254 -0.11 2.23 -17.61
N ASN A 255 0.43 1.53 -16.62
CA ASN A 255 -0.20 0.43 -15.90
C ASN A 255 -0.39 0.71 -14.40
N GLY A 256 -0.01 1.89 -13.91
CA GLY A 256 -0.33 2.35 -12.55
C GLY A 256 -0.09 3.85 -12.40
N TYR A 257 -0.88 4.49 -11.54
CA TYR A 257 -0.83 5.93 -11.30
C TYR A 257 -1.11 6.28 -9.84
N PHE A 258 -0.27 7.15 -9.29
CA PHE A 258 -0.25 7.51 -7.87
C PHE A 258 0.03 8.99 -7.69
N ILE A 259 -0.51 9.57 -6.62
CA ILE A 259 -0.19 10.92 -6.17
C ILE A 259 0.07 10.82 -4.66
N ARG A 260 1.15 11.46 -4.20
CA ARG A 260 1.51 11.59 -2.78
C ARG A 260 1.84 13.03 -2.40
#